data_AF-A0A4U5JW21-F1
#
_entry.id   AF-A0A4U5JW21-F1
#
_cell.length_a   1.000
_cell.length_b   1.000
_cell.length_c   1.000
_cell.angle_alpha   90.00
_cell.angle_beta   90.00
_cell.angle_gamma   90.00
#
_symmetry.space_group_name_H-M   'P 1'
#
loop_
_entity.id
_entity.type
_entity.pdbx_description
1 polymer ?
#
loop_
_entity_poly.entity_id
_entity_poly.type
_entity_poly.pdbx_seq_one_letter_code
_entity_poly.pdbx_strand_id
1 'polypeptide(L)'
;MGDVAFRGCEAADKDCGLPKEISSGLITTKTAQVWKWESLPADSFYKRVAIEGSPQFELSGDGRTVTISNPNLTSDLYVWRKVASANGRQNPLADGDELLAVCRLAEQAGRSAESWILSCDRYVQGKGYGLHYTFKSTGRVPQDVQSMDSKTLAQVESWRCKKD
;
A
#
# COMPACT_ATOMS: atom_id res chain seq x y z
N MET A 1 -4.95 -12.46 -21.97
CA MET A 1 -3.75 -12.52 -21.11
C MET A 1 -4.21 -13.08 -19.77
N GLY A 2 -3.51 -14.06 -19.21
CA GLY A 2 -3.77 -14.52 -17.84
C GLY A 2 -3.11 -13.58 -16.82
N ASP A 3 -3.35 -13.81 -15.54
CA ASP A 3 -2.62 -13.11 -14.49
C ASP A 3 -1.16 -13.61 -14.45
N VAL A 4 -0.20 -12.71 -14.23
CA VAL A 4 1.25 -13.01 -14.25
C VAL A 4 1.88 -12.59 -12.93
N ALA A 5 2.47 -13.55 -12.22
CA ALA A 5 3.20 -13.29 -10.98
C ALA A 5 4.68 -13.03 -11.24
N PHE A 6 5.30 -12.17 -10.42
CA PHE A 6 6.73 -11.92 -10.42
C PHE A 6 7.28 -11.88 -8.99
N ARG A 7 8.58 -12.18 -8.84
CA ARG A 7 9.32 -11.97 -7.60
C ARG A 7 10.03 -10.62 -7.66
N GLY A 8 10.11 -9.95 -6.51
CA GLY A 8 10.87 -8.71 -6.37
C GLY A 8 12.37 -8.95 -6.22
N CYS A 9 13.13 -7.87 -6.04
CA CYS A 9 14.60 -7.95 -6.02
C CYS A 9 15.17 -8.39 -4.66
N GLU A 10 14.34 -8.52 -3.62
CA GLU A 10 14.82 -8.92 -2.29
C GLU A 10 15.57 -10.26 -2.30
N ALA A 11 15.18 -11.20 -3.17
CA ALA A 11 15.79 -12.52 -3.27
C ALA A 11 17.02 -12.59 -4.22
N ALA A 12 17.44 -11.47 -4.82
CA ALA A 12 18.47 -11.47 -5.86
C ALA A 12 19.61 -10.49 -5.54
N ASP A 13 20.85 -10.99 -5.50
CA ASP A 13 22.10 -10.19 -5.47
C ASP A 13 22.35 -9.38 -6.77
N LYS A 14 21.37 -9.31 -7.67
CA LYS A 14 21.47 -8.64 -8.97
C LYS A 14 20.35 -7.62 -9.11
N ASP A 15 20.68 -6.50 -9.75
CA ASP A 15 19.69 -5.49 -10.14
C ASP A 15 18.63 -6.15 -11.05
N CYS A 16 17.42 -6.28 -10.51
CA CYS A 16 16.28 -6.87 -11.22
C CYS A 16 15.36 -5.80 -11.84
N GLY A 17 15.77 -4.52 -11.77
CA GLY A 17 15.04 -3.38 -12.31
C GLY A 17 13.80 -2.95 -11.52
N LEU A 18 13.50 -3.61 -10.39
CA LEU A 18 12.43 -3.23 -9.47
C LEU A 18 13.01 -2.50 -8.24
N PRO A 19 12.21 -1.65 -7.55
CA PRO A 19 12.57 -1.17 -6.22
C PRO A 19 12.94 -2.33 -5.28
N LYS A 20 13.99 -2.14 -4.47
CA LYS A 20 14.55 -3.19 -3.61
C LYS A 20 13.59 -3.65 -2.53
N GLU A 21 12.67 -2.77 -2.15
CA GLU A 21 11.65 -2.97 -1.15
C GLU A 21 10.58 -3.96 -1.62
N ILE A 22 10.41 -4.15 -2.93
CA ILE A 22 9.42 -5.07 -3.48
C ILE A 22 9.88 -6.50 -3.29
N SER A 23 9.00 -7.32 -2.71
CA SER A 23 9.22 -8.75 -2.48
C SER A 23 8.53 -9.61 -3.53
N SER A 24 7.35 -9.21 -4.01
CA SER A 24 6.60 -9.94 -5.04
C SER A 24 5.51 -9.06 -5.67
N GLY A 25 4.92 -9.53 -6.77
CA GLY A 25 3.70 -8.95 -7.29
C GLY A 25 2.98 -9.82 -8.32
N LEU A 26 1.79 -9.35 -8.70
CA LEU A 26 0.84 -9.98 -9.59
C LEU A 26 0.28 -8.91 -10.53
N ILE A 27 0.45 -9.11 -11.82
CA ILE A 27 -0.18 -8.33 -12.88
C ILE A 27 -1.48 -9.03 -13.24
N THR A 28 -2.60 -8.31 -13.18
CA THR A 28 -3.91 -8.82 -13.57
C THR A 28 -4.48 -8.07 -14.76
N THR A 29 -5.25 -8.78 -15.59
CA THR A 29 -5.96 -8.18 -16.73
C THR A 29 -7.18 -7.35 -16.33
N LYS A 30 -7.65 -7.50 -15.08
CA LYS A 30 -8.67 -6.62 -14.52
C LYS A 30 -8.04 -5.29 -14.13
N THR A 31 -8.76 -4.19 -14.28
CA THR A 31 -8.34 -2.92 -13.67
C THR A 31 -8.19 -3.11 -12.16
N ALA A 32 -7.05 -2.72 -11.62
CA ALA A 32 -6.86 -2.70 -10.17
C ALA A 32 -7.90 -1.76 -9.57
N GLN A 33 -8.59 -2.24 -8.54
CA GLN A 33 -9.52 -1.41 -7.81
C GLN A 33 -8.71 -0.45 -6.94
N VAL A 34 -8.72 0.83 -7.31
CA VAL A 34 -8.25 1.91 -6.45
C VAL A 34 -9.36 2.23 -5.47
N TRP A 35 -9.14 1.95 -4.19
CA TRP A 35 -10.15 2.12 -3.17
C TRP A 35 -10.15 3.57 -2.68
N LYS A 36 -11.18 4.32 -3.09
CA LYS A 36 -11.45 5.63 -2.52
C LYS A 36 -12.46 5.54 -1.39
N TRP A 37 -12.32 6.39 -0.39
CA TRP A 37 -13.16 6.36 0.81
C TRP A 37 -14.67 6.44 0.52
N GLU A 38 -15.07 7.33 -0.37
CA GLU A 38 -16.45 7.54 -0.81
C GLU A 38 -17.01 6.34 -1.58
N SER A 39 -16.15 5.60 -2.28
CA SER A 39 -16.53 4.46 -3.11
C SER A 39 -16.76 3.17 -2.32
N LEU A 40 -16.37 3.15 -1.05
CA LEU A 40 -16.48 1.98 -0.20
C LEU A 40 -17.90 1.82 0.35
N PRO A 41 -18.48 0.60 0.29
CA PRO A 41 -19.73 0.29 0.97
C PRO A 41 -19.69 0.67 2.45
N ALA A 42 -20.84 1.12 2.98
CA ALA A 42 -20.96 1.57 4.36
C ALA A 42 -20.53 0.50 5.38
N ASP A 43 -20.82 -0.77 5.09
CA ASP A 43 -20.53 -1.96 5.89
C ASP A 43 -19.20 -2.64 5.52
N SER A 44 -18.43 -2.08 4.60
CA SER A 44 -17.15 -2.65 4.19
C SER A 44 -16.17 -2.73 5.36
N PHE A 45 -15.37 -3.79 5.39
CA PHE A 45 -14.37 -4.00 6.44
C PHE A 45 -13.43 -2.79 6.61
N TYR A 46 -13.06 -2.14 5.51
CA TYR A 46 -12.26 -0.91 5.51
C TYR A 46 -12.92 0.24 6.28
N LYS A 47 -14.23 0.48 6.09
CA LYS A 47 -14.96 1.50 6.86
C LYS A 47 -15.09 1.12 8.33
N ARG A 48 -15.33 -0.16 8.61
CA ARG A 48 -15.41 -0.68 9.99
C ARG A 48 -14.11 -0.47 10.75
N VAL A 49 -12.96 -0.78 10.12
CA VAL A 49 -11.64 -0.51 10.69
C VAL A 49 -11.48 0.96 11.06
N ALA A 50 -11.91 1.89 10.22
CA ALA A 50 -11.72 3.33 10.44
C ALA A 50 -12.74 4.00 11.39
N ILE A 51 -13.83 3.33 11.78
CA ILE A 51 -14.95 3.96 12.51
C ILE A 51 -15.35 3.19 13.78
N GLU A 52 -15.29 1.85 13.81
CA GLU A 52 -15.88 1.05 14.89
C GLU A 52 -15.02 1.00 16.16
N GLY A 53 -15.68 1.14 17.32
CA GLY A 53 -15.07 0.99 18.63
C GLY A 53 -14.17 2.16 19.00
N SER A 54 -12.87 2.05 18.69
CA SER A 54 -11.85 3.06 19.01
C SER A 54 -10.61 2.89 18.13
N PRO A 55 -10.70 3.20 16.83
CA PRO A 55 -9.56 3.19 15.93
C PRO A 55 -8.48 4.18 16.38
N GLN A 56 -7.23 3.83 16.11
CA GLN A 56 -6.06 4.69 16.31
C GLN A 56 -5.63 5.26 14.97
N PHE A 57 -5.22 6.52 14.97
CA PHE A 57 -4.81 7.25 13.76
C PHE A 57 -3.46 7.93 13.99
N GLU A 58 -2.59 7.86 12.99
CA GLU A 58 -1.30 8.54 12.97
C GLU A 58 -1.16 9.29 11.64
N LEU A 59 -1.04 10.62 11.71
CA LEU A 59 -0.82 11.47 10.54
C LEU A 59 0.68 11.62 10.28
N SER A 60 1.07 11.61 9.01
CA SER A 60 2.41 12.04 8.60
C SER A 60 2.66 13.51 8.94
N GLY A 61 3.92 13.91 9.08
CA GLY A 61 4.29 15.29 9.43
C GLY A 61 3.80 16.36 8.43
N ASP A 62 3.53 15.98 7.18
CA ASP A 62 2.95 16.84 6.14
C ASP A 62 1.41 16.76 6.05
N GLY A 63 0.79 15.93 6.89
CA GLY A 63 -0.65 15.67 6.93
C GLY A 63 -1.23 15.02 5.68
N ARG A 64 -0.40 14.51 4.76
CA ARG A 64 -0.84 13.92 3.47
C ARG A 64 -1.11 12.43 3.52
N THR A 65 -0.68 11.77 4.58
CA THR A 65 -0.90 10.35 4.79
C THR A 65 -1.43 10.13 6.20
N VAL A 66 -2.39 9.23 6.33
CA VAL A 66 -2.82 8.72 7.63
C VAL A 66 -2.67 7.20 7.67
N THR A 67 -2.08 6.71 8.75
CA THR A 67 -2.14 5.29 9.11
C THR A 67 -3.25 5.09 10.13
N ILE A 68 -4.12 4.12 9.85
CA ILE A 68 -5.25 3.73 10.69
C ILE A 68 -5.04 2.30 11.16
N SER A 69 -5.19 2.06 12.47
CA SER A 69 -5.19 0.73 13.05
C SER A 69 -6.39 0.54 13.96
N ASN A 70 -6.92 -0.68 13.99
CA ASN A 70 -8.02 -1.03 14.89
C ASN A 70 -7.78 -2.41 15.49
N PRO A 71 -7.06 -2.49 16.62
CA PRO A 71 -6.63 -3.76 17.21
C PRO A 71 -7.79 -4.65 17.67
N ASN A 72 -9.01 -4.10 17.79
CA ASN A 72 -10.20 -4.89 18.09
C ASN A 72 -10.72 -5.68 16.89
N LEU A 73 -10.34 -5.29 15.66
CA LEU A 73 -10.78 -5.93 14.41
C LEU A 73 -9.65 -6.61 13.66
N THR A 74 -8.43 -6.04 13.70
CA THR A 74 -7.27 -6.54 12.96
C THR A 74 -5.96 -5.97 13.51
N SER A 75 -4.87 -6.72 13.34
CA SER A 75 -3.50 -6.26 13.59
C SER A 75 -2.91 -5.42 12.46
N ASP A 76 -3.61 -5.32 11.33
CA ASP A 76 -3.10 -4.66 10.13
C ASP A 76 -3.20 -3.13 10.25
N LEU A 77 -2.27 -2.45 9.58
CA LEU A 77 -2.22 -1.00 9.43
C LEU A 77 -2.76 -0.62 8.05
N TYR A 78 -3.69 0.33 8.00
CA TYR A 78 -4.31 0.81 6.77
C TYR A 78 -3.79 2.20 6.48
N VAL A 79 -3.03 2.34 5.40
CA VAL A 79 -2.36 3.58 5.03
C VAL A 79 -3.19 4.26 3.95
N TRP A 80 -3.62 5.48 4.20
CA TRP A 80 -4.46 6.27 3.31
C TRP A 80 -3.75 7.54 2.88
N ARG A 81 -3.83 7.87 1.60
CA ARG A 81 -3.48 9.17 1.06
C ARG A 81 -4.65 10.12 1.25
N LYS A 82 -4.34 11.28 1.81
CA LYS A 82 -5.27 12.38 1.95
C LYS A 82 -5.37 13.15 0.63
N VAL A 83 -6.59 13.49 0.22
CA VAL A 83 -6.83 14.42 -0.91
C VAL A 83 -6.40 15.85 -0.57
N ALA A 84 -6.52 16.22 0.72
CA ALA A 84 -6.09 17.51 1.26
C ALA A 84 -5.41 17.28 2.62
N SER A 85 -4.32 18.01 2.89
CA SER A 85 -3.60 17.90 4.17
C SER A 85 -4.54 18.10 5.35
N ALA A 86 -4.51 17.16 6.29
CA ALA A 86 -5.37 17.19 7.46
C ALA A 86 -4.62 17.67 8.71
N ASN A 87 -5.35 18.41 9.56
CA ASN A 87 -4.89 18.87 10.87
C ASN A 87 -5.92 18.39 11.91
N GLY A 88 -5.52 17.64 12.95
CA GLY A 88 -6.40 17.29 14.07
C GLY A 88 -6.62 15.79 14.34
N ARG A 89 -7.52 15.48 15.29
CA ARG A 89 -7.63 14.16 15.99
C ARG A 89 -8.96 13.39 15.84
N GLN A 90 -9.89 13.78 14.97
CA GLN A 90 -11.12 12.99 14.69
C GLN A 90 -11.19 12.58 13.22
N ASN A 91 -11.78 11.40 12.96
CA ASN A 91 -11.67 10.57 11.74
C ASN A 91 -11.15 11.36 10.51
N PRO A 92 -9.87 11.19 10.14
CA PRO A 92 -9.24 12.02 9.14
C PRO A 92 -9.65 11.65 7.71
N LEU A 93 -10.46 10.60 7.51
CA LEU A 93 -10.87 10.18 6.18
C LEU A 93 -12.02 11.03 5.63
N ALA A 94 -11.81 11.56 4.44
CA ALA A 94 -12.74 12.37 3.68
C ALA A 94 -12.91 11.80 2.26
N ASP A 95 -13.97 12.22 1.57
CA ASP A 95 -14.19 11.88 0.18
C ASP A 95 -12.97 12.30 -0.67
N GLY A 96 -12.53 11.40 -1.53
CA GLY A 96 -11.33 11.53 -2.36
C GLY A 96 -10.07 10.93 -1.74
N ASP A 97 -10.08 10.58 -0.45
CA ASP A 97 -8.96 9.86 0.16
C ASP A 97 -8.85 8.44 -0.40
N GLU A 98 -7.62 7.97 -0.58
CA GLU A 98 -7.32 6.73 -1.28
C GLU A 98 -6.52 5.78 -0.39
N LEU A 99 -6.93 4.52 -0.34
CA LEU A 99 -6.14 3.48 0.32
C LEU A 99 -4.86 3.26 -0.49
N LEU A 100 -3.72 3.61 0.12
CA LEU A 100 -2.41 3.37 -0.45
C LEU A 100 -2.02 1.91 -0.23
N ALA A 101 -1.97 1.47 1.02
CA ALA A 101 -1.44 0.16 1.37
C ALA A 101 -2.13 -0.44 2.60
N VAL A 102 -2.10 -1.77 2.68
CA VAL A 102 -2.44 -2.51 3.90
C VAL A 102 -1.18 -3.22 4.37
N CYS A 103 -0.70 -2.88 5.56
CA CYS A 103 0.57 -3.33 6.08
C CYS A 103 0.38 -4.24 7.28
N ARG A 104 1.09 -5.37 7.29
CA ARG A 104 1.17 -6.29 8.42
C ARG A 104 2.54 -6.23 9.06
N LEU A 105 2.61 -6.48 10.35
CA LEU A 105 3.87 -6.67 11.05
C LEU A 105 4.51 -7.97 10.53
N ALA A 106 5.63 -7.83 9.82
CA ALA A 106 6.26 -8.97 9.14
C ALA A 106 7.07 -9.83 10.12
N GLU A 107 7.69 -9.22 11.14
CA GLU A 107 8.33 -9.85 12.30
C GLU A 107 9.02 -8.74 13.13
N GLN A 108 9.04 -8.85 14.47
CA GLN A 108 10.04 -8.14 15.28
C GLN A 108 11.36 -8.88 15.09
N ALA A 109 12.21 -8.42 14.17
CA ALA A 109 13.59 -8.92 14.11
C ALA A 109 14.20 -8.70 15.49
N GLY A 110 14.56 -9.78 16.19
CA GLY A 110 15.06 -9.72 17.55
C GLY A 110 16.28 -8.82 17.63
N ARG A 111 16.07 -7.56 18.06
CA ARG A 111 16.98 -6.60 18.71
C ARG A 111 16.33 -5.21 18.64
N SER A 112 15.98 -4.69 19.82
CA SER A 112 15.44 -3.36 20.14
C SER A 112 14.09 -2.96 19.52
N ALA A 113 13.28 -2.27 20.33
CA ALA A 113 11.92 -1.81 20.01
C ALA A 113 11.85 -0.70 18.94
N GLU A 114 12.90 -0.53 18.12
CA GLU A 114 13.12 0.65 17.29
C GLU A 114 13.09 0.41 15.78
N SER A 115 12.98 -0.84 15.29
CA SER A 115 12.83 -1.10 13.85
C SER A 115 11.61 -1.99 13.55
N TRP A 116 10.52 -1.35 13.16
CA TRP A 116 9.32 -2.03 12.69
C TRP A 116 9.54 -2.46 11.23
N ILE A 117 9.55 -3.77 10.94
CA ILE A 117 9.50 -4.24 9.55
C ILE A 117 8.04 -4.57 9.22
N LEU A 118 7.46 -3.77 8.32
CA LEU A 118 6.13 -3.97 7.79
C LEU A 118 6.20 -4.65 6.42
N SER A 119 5.31 -5.60 6.17
CA SER A 119 5.02 -6.14 4.85
C SER A 119 3.71 -5.53 4.38
N CYS A 120 3.76 -4.76 3.30
CA CYS A 120 2.65 -3.94 2.81
C CYS A 120 2.16 -4.42 1.45
N ASP A 121 0.86 -4.68 1.35
CA ASP A 121 0.17 -4.99 0.11
C ASP A 121 -0.31 -3.67 -0.54
N ARG A 122 -0.01 -3.50 -1.83
CA ARG A 122 -0.30 -2.30 -2.63
C ARG A 122 -0.99 -2.66 -3.94
N TYR A 123 -2.10 -1.99 -4.23
CA TYR A 123 -2.82 -2.11 -5.49
C TYR A 123 -2.70 -0.82 -6.29
N VAL A 124 -2.19 -0.91 -7.51
CA VAL A 124 -1.99 0.24 -8.40
C VAL A 124 -2.48 -0.07 -9.82
N GLN A 125 -3.04 0.93 -10.47
CA GLN A 125 -3.58 0.83 -11.82
C GLN A 125 -2.49 1.19 -12.86
N GLY A 126 -2.19 0.26 -13.76
CA GLY A 126 -1.36 0.48 -14.95
C GLY A 126 -2.18 0.76 -16.21
N LYS A 127 -1.53 0.89 -17.38
CA LYS A 127 -2.23 1.15 -18.65
C LYS A 127 -2.87 -0.13 -19.19
N GLY A 128 -4.12 -0.36 -18.77
CA GLY A 128 -4.93 -1.51 -19.18
C GLY A 128 -4.67 -2.79 -18.38
N TYR A 129 -4.09 -2.68 -17.18
CA TYR A 129 -3.89 -3.78 -16.25
C TYR A 129 -3.93 -3.28 -14.80
N GLY A 130 -4.21 -4.18 -13.87
CA GLY A 130 -4.04 -3.97 -12.44
C GLY A 130 -2.72 -4.58 -11.98
N LEU A 131 -2.07 -3.93 -11.02
CA LEU A 131 -0.86 -4.43 -10.38
C LEU A 131 -1.11 -4.51 -8.89
N HIS A 132 -0.93 -5.69 -8.33
CA HIS A 132 -0.88 -5.92 -6.89
C HIS A 132 0.55 -6.32 -6.54
N TYR A 133 1.22 -5.59 -5.64
CA TYR A 133 2.57 -5.95 -5.22
C TYR A 133 2.72 -5.83 -3.71
N THR A 134 3.64 -6.62 -3.16
CA THR A 134 4.00 -6.57 -1.75
C THR A 134 5.39 -5.93 -1.63
N PHE A 135 5.55 -5.06 -0.63
CA PHE A 135 6.83 -4.40 -0.34
C PHE A 135 7.11 -4.31 1.16
N LYS A 136 8.39 -4.19 1.53
CA LYS A 136 8.82 -3.99 2.90
C LYS A 136 8.96 -2.51 3.23
N SER A 137 8.51 -2.11 4.42
CA SER A 137 8.74 -0.77 4.95
C SER A 137 9.38 -0.86 6.34
N THR A 138 10.37 0.00 6.60
CA THR A 138 11.01 0.16 7.90
C THR A 138 10.33 1.22 8.77
N GLY A 139 9.38 1.96 8.21
CA GLY A 139 8.58 2.97 8.90
C GLY A 139 7.12 2.54 9.01
N ARG A 140 6.42 3.00 10.06
CA ARG A 140 4.98 2.77 10.23
C ARG A 140 4.11 3.41 9.14
N VAL A 141 4.60 4.52 8.59
CA VAL A 141 4.03 5.18 7.42
C VAL A 141 5.03 4.95 6.29
N PRO A 142 4.69 4.15 5.27
CA PRO A 142 5.58 3.97 4.15
C PRO A 142 5.78 5.30 3.41
N GLN A 143 7.02 5.78 3.36
CA GLN A 143 7.39 6.94 2.55
C GLN A 143 7.58 6.51 1.09
N ASP A 144 7.45 7.46 0.17
CA ASP A 144 7.78 7.30 -1.26
C ASP A 144 7.01 6.22 -2.04
N VAL A 145 5.82 5.80 -1.57
CA VAL A 145 4.97 4.81 -2.26
C VAL A 145 4.70 5.20 -3.71
N GLN A 146 4.48 6.49 -4.01
CA GLN A 146 4.26 6.96 -5.38
C GLN A 146 5.50 6.79 -6.28
N SER A 147 6.71 6.96 -5.72
CA SER A 147 7.96 6.73 -6.45
C SER A 147 8.13 5.24 -6.75
N MET A 148 7.79 4.38 -5.78
CA MET A 148 7.75 2.93 -5.97
C MET A 148 6.72 2.52 -7.03
N ASP A 149 5.49 3.03 -6.96
CA ASP A 149 4.43 2.80 -7.95
C ASP A 149 4.96 3.11 -9.36
N SER A 150 5.54 4.31 -9.55
CA SER A 150 6.02 4.78 -10.85
C SER A 150 7.14 3.89 -11.42
N LYS A 151 8.13 3.54 -10.59
CA LYS A 151 9.25 2.66 -11.00
C LYS A 151 8.78 1.26 -11.34
N THR A 152 7.89 0.71 -10.52
CA THR A 152 7.35 -0.64 -10.70
C THR A 152 6.50 -0.73 -11.96
N LEU A 153 5.63 0.25 -12.19
CA LEU A 153 4.84 0.34 -13.41
C LEU A 153 5.75 0.46 -14.64
N ALA A 154 6.76 1.33 -14.61
CA ALA A 154 7.69 1.49 -15.73
C ALA A 154 8.42 0.16 -16.05
N GLN A 155 8.85 -0.57 -15.02
CA GLN A 155 9.50 -1.86 -15.20
C GLN A 155 8.54 -2.91 -15.76
N VAL A 156 7.29 -2.99 -15.27
CA VAL A 156 6.26 -3.88 -15.81
C VAL A 156 5.94 -3.57 -17.27
N GLU A 157 5.84 -2.28 -17.64
CA GLU A 157 5.63 -1.86 -19.03
C GLU A 157 6.80 -2.28 -19.93
N SER A 158 8.04 -2.27 -19.41
CA SER A 158 9.21 -2.73 -20.16
C SER A 158 9.19 -4.23 -20.51
N TRP A 159 8.46 -5.04 -19.74
CA TRP A 159 8.30 -6.48 -19.99
C TRP A 159 7.28 -6.78 -21.08
N ARG A 160 6.45 -5.80 -21.46
CA ARG A 160 5.46 -5.99 -22.51
C ARG A 160 6.16 -6.07 -23.85
N CYS A 161 5.83 -7.10 -24.63
CA CYS A 161 6.26 -7.17 -26.01
C CYS A 161 5.76 -5.92 -26.77
N LYS A 162 6.63 -5.30 -27.56
CA LYS A 162 6.21 -4.31 -28.53
C LYS A 162 5.26 -5.00 -29.51
N LYS A 163 4.09 -4.41 -29.74
CA LYS A 163 3.26 -4.83 -30.87
C LYS A 163 3.89 -4.23 -32.11
N ASP A 164 4.54 -5.07 -32.91
CA ASP A 164 4.88 -4.75 -34.29
C ASP A 164 3.60 -4.71 -35.16
#